data_AF-A0A1C3NXN1-F1
#
_entry.id   AF-A0A1C3NXN1-F1
#
_cell.length_a   1.000
_cell.length_b   1.000
_cell.length_c   1.000
_cell.angle_alpha   90.00
_cell.angle_beta   90.00
_cell.angle_gamma   90.00
#
_symmetry.space_group_name_H-M   'P 1'
#
loop_
_entity.id
_entity.type
_entity.pdbx_description
1 polymer ?
#
loop_
_entity_poly.entity_id
_entity_poly.type
_entity_poly.pdbx_seq_one_letter_code
_entity_poly.pdbx_strand_id
1 'polypeptide(L)'
;MRVLIEDGWADGFLDETVLPSAYRIAPSQWIRLGPVEDLYFVREASLRTLATYTREFGATATARKVMSRHAERHRNSRYLCAGVGRILSGQHAGGFPDGTPVAFVAPRHPACMERVVLHRYLVRPWAGPIDVNDLNQWIQYCQLTNDTPPDAARELAGWSPFAGDTPPAGAVDALIAWFTGWIAQGEPCQRLMVGTPIVEHTEALPTESPKSRPTAVLFGYGNYAKTQVLPHARRYLDVVRVHEIDPLQIGTLAAGEQTPSAHSWDTSPVPRQGADRSTHDVDLIAGFHHTHAPLAIAAMTAGRVVVVEKPLATTEAEATALVDAVTAGGRLFACFQRRYAQFNQWLRQDLDLGAGRPMTYVTVVYEERLPTRHWYRWQASRSRVISNGCHWIDHFLSLNNFAKVRTVQAHCARIDLVQLYVELENDSVFSMTLTSEGGSRHGLREYTEVRTDNRVVRIVDGRKYSCEDNSRTIQRRSVNRLHSYRAMYQQIFQSVVAGEPGECPDQLAATLDLTLALDRAAHGTQGGVQR
;
A
#
# COMPACT_ATOMS: atom_id res chain seq x y z
N MET A 1 -1.17 -19.82 13.98
CA MET A 1 -2.25 -20.45 13.21
C MET A 1 -1.71 -21.24 12.03
N ARG A 2 -2.45 -22.27 11.63
CA ARG A 2 -2.21 -23.03 10.40
C ARG A 2 -2.93 -22.45 9.20
N VAL A 3 -2.34 -22.59 8.02
CA VAL A 3 -2.87 -22.10 6.75
C VAL A 3 -2.62 -23.15 5.66
N LEU A 4 -3.62 -23.37 4.79
CA LEU A 4 -3.49 -24.23 3.63
C LEU A 4 -2.86 -23.43 2.49
N ILE A 5 -1.58 -23.67 2.27
CA ILE A 5 -0.81 -23.15 1.14
C ILE A 5 -0.56 -24.29 0.13
N GLU A 6 0.07 -23.97 -1.00
CA GLU A 6 0.40 -24.97 -2.05
C GLU A 6 1.18 -26.18 -1.50
N ASP A 7 2.04 -25.97 -0.50
CA ASP A 7 2.88 -27.00 0.13
C ASP A 7 2.17 -27.79 1.25
N GLY A 8 0.88 -27.55 1.49
CA GLY A 8 0.06 -28.26 2.48
C GLY A 8 -0.41 -27.39 3.64
N TRP A 9 -0.91 -28.05 4.70
CA TRP A 9 -1.45 -27.41 5.91
C TRP A 9 -0.30 -27.01 6.84
N ALA A 10 0.27 -25.83 6.59
CA ALA A 10 1.49 -25.35 7.23
C ALA A 10 1.19 -24.58 8.52
N ASP A 11 2.04 -24.73 9.54
CA ASP A 11 1.96 -24.06 10.83
C ASP A 11 2.93 -22.86 10.92
N GLY A 12 2.79 -22.03 11.96
CA GLY A 12 3.70 -20.95 12.28
C GLY A 12 3.30 -19.57 11.73
N PHE A 13 2.11 -19.41 11.17
CA PHE A 13 1.61 -18.08 10.77
C PHE A 13 1.03 -17.34 11.98
N LEU A 14 1.19 -16.02 12.01
CA LEU A 14 0.43 -15.19 12.95
C LEU A 14 -1.07 -15.18 12.62
N ASP A 15 -1.89 -14.97 13.63
CA ASP A 15 -3.30 -14.70 13.50
C ASP A 15 -3.55 -13.26 13.03
N GLU A 16 -4.56 -13.07 12.19
CA GLU A 16 -5.05 -11.73 11.82
C GLU A 16 -5.57 -10.99 13.06
N THR A 17 -5.29 -9.70 13.18
CA THR A 17 -5.84 -8.88 14.27
C THR A 17 -7.32 -8.59 14.01
N VAL A 18 -8.15 -8.69 15.05
CA VAL A 18 -9.59 -8.39 14.94
C VAL A 18 -9.80 -6.89 14.70
N LEU A 19 -10.29 -6.55 13.51
CA LEU A 19 -10.60 -5.18 13.13
C LEU A 19 -11.93 -4.69 13.76
N PRO A 20 -12.15 -3.37 13.84
CA PRO A 20 -13.47 -2.82 14.17
C PRO A 20 -14.56 -3.39 13.23
N SER A 21 -15.71 -3.77 13.79
CA SER A 21 -16.82 -4.38 13.04
C SER A 21 -16.50 -5.73 12.37
N ALA A 22 -15.42 -6.39 12.78
CA ALA A 22 -15.07 -7.74 12.32
C ALA A 22 -15.25 -8.80 13.41
N TYR A 23 -15.26 -10.04 12.98
CA TYR A 23 -15.30 -11.24 13.82
C TYR A 23 -14.11 -12.14 13.51
N ARG A 24 -13.48 -12.67 14.55
CA ARG A 24 -12.63 -13.86 14.44
C ARG A 24 -13.54 -15.08 14.44
N ILE A 25 -13.42 -15.91 13.42
CA ILE A 25 -14.24 -17.10 13.23
C ILE A 25 -13.33 -18.32 13.25
N ALA A 26 -13.71 -19.34 14.03
CA ALA A 26 -13.19 -20.69 13.94
C ALA A 26 -14.05 -21.47 12.92
N PRO A 27 -13.55 -21.77 11.72
CA PRO A 27 -14.28 -22.55 10.74
C PRO A 27 -14.46 -23.99 11.23
N SER A 28 -15.58 -24.59 10.90
CA SER A 28 -15.80 -26.05 11.01
C SER A 28 -15.91 -26.69 9.64
N GLN A 29 -16.43 -25.96 8.65
CA GLN A 29 -16.37 -26.33 7.23
C GLN A 29 -15.91 -25.13 6.40
N TRP A 30 -15.08 -25.41 5.40
CA TRP A 30 -14.51 -24.40 4.51
C TRP A 30 -14.49 -24.92 3.08
N ILE A 31 -15.12 -24.21 2.16
CA ILE A 31 -15.08 -24.51 0.73
C ILE A 31 -14.26 -23.48 -0.04
N ARG A 32 -13.32 -23.96 -0.86
CA ARG A 32 -12.63 -23.16 -1.87
C ARG A 32 -13.45 -23.17 -3.17
N LEU A 33 -13.96 -22.00 -3.57
CA LEU A 33 -14.83 -21.85 -4.74
C LEU A 33 -14.03 -21.61 -6.03
N GLY A 34 -12.97 -20.81 -5.97
CA GLY A 34 -12.13 -20.54 -7.14
C GLY A 34 -11.01 -19.54 -6.85
N PRO A 35 -9.98 -19.47 -7.72
CA PRO A 35 -8.90 -18.50 -7.59
C PRO A 35 -9.40 -17.07 -7.77
N VAL A 36 -8.76 -16.12 -7.10
CA VAL A 36 -8.98 -14.69 -7.27
C VAL A 36 -7.79 -14.11 -8.02
N GLU A 37 -8.00 -13.89 -9.31
CA GLU A 37 -6.99 -13.32 -10.20
C GLU A 37 -6.95 -11.79 -10.08
N ASP A 38 -5.95 -11.17 -10.72
CA ASP A 38 -5.81 -9.71 -10.85
C ASP A 38 -5.71 -8.91 -9.54
N LEU A 39 -5.31 -9.53 -8.42
CA LEU A 39 -5.01 -8.83 -7.16
C LEU A 39 -3.65 -8.13 -7.18
N TYR A 40 -2.69 -8.67 -7.92
CA TYR A 40 -1.29 -8.27 -7.90
C TYR A 40 -0.73 -8.18 -9.32
N PHE A 41 0.34 -7.41 -9.50
CA PHE A 41 1.08 -7.40 -10.76
C PHE A 41 1.79 -8.74 -10.96
N VAL A 42 1.27 -9.56 -11.88
CA VAL A 42 1.95 -10.76 -12.36
C VAL A 42 2.82 -10.36 -13.54
N ARG A 43 4.14 -10.53 -13.42
CA ARG A 43 5.05 -10.38 -14.55
C ARG A 43 5.63 -11.74 -14.89
N GLU A 44 5.47 -12.17 -16.14
CA GLU A 44 6.14 -13.35 -16.65
C GLU A 44 7.66 -13.18 -16.51
N ALA A 45 8.29 -14.15 -15.84
CA ALA A 45 9.73 -14.18 -15.68
C ALA A 45 10.37 -14.59 -17.02
N SER A 46 11.06 -13.65 -17.67
CA SER A 46 11.92 -13.96 -18.81
C SER A 46 13.35 -13.50 -18.55
N LEU A 47 14.33 -14.26 -19.05
CA LEU A 47 15.76 -13.88 -18.99
C LEU A 47 16.00 -12.49 -19.59
N ARG A 48 15.24 -12.14 -20.64
CA ARG A 48 15.29 -10.82 -21.29
C ARG A 48 14.79 -9.72 -20.37
N THR A 49 13.69 -9.94 -19.65
CA THR A 49 13.15 -9.00 -18.66
C THR A 49 14.11 -8.83 -17.50
N LEU A 50 14.71 -9.91 -16.99
CA LEU A 50 15.69 -9.87 -15.90
C LEU A 50 16.97 -9.12 -16.31
N ALA A 51 17.51 -9.39 -17.51
CA ALA A 51 18.67 -8.70 -18.05
C ALA A 51 18.39 -7.20 -18.25
N THR A 52 17.20 -6.86 -18.75
CA THR A 52 16.77 -5.46 -18.92
C THR A 52 16.66 -4.76 -17.57
N TYR A 53 15.99 -5.38 -16.60
CA TYR A 53 15.85 -4.85 -15.24
C TYR A 53 17.21 -4.67 -14.56
N THR A 54 18.13 -5.63 -14.73
CA THR A 54 19.51 -5.54 -14.21
C THR A 54 20.27 -4.36 -14.82
N ARG A 55 20.15 -4.15 -16.13
CA ARG A 55 20.77 -3.00 -16.82
C ARG A 55 20.16 -1.66 -16.40
N GLU A 56 18.89 -1.66 -16.02
CA GLU A 56 18.15 -0.44 -15.70
C GLU A 56 18.27 -0.04 -14.22
N PHE A 57 18.26 -1.02 -13.31
CA PHE A 57 18.19 -0.81 -11.86
C PHE A 57 19.42 -1.34 -11.10
N GLY A 58 20.30 -2.11 -11.75
CA GLY A 58 21.49 -2.73 -11.16
C GLY A 58 21.25 -4.14 -10.59
N ALA A 59 22.33 -4.91 -10.43
CA ALA A 59 22.27 -6.32 -10.02
C ALA A 59 21.73 -6.51 -8.60
N THR A 60 22.17 -5.70 -7.64
CA THR A 60 21.73 -5.82 -6.23
C THR A 60 20.24 -5.55 -6.06
N ALA A 61 19.71 -4.50 -6.71
CA ALA A 61 18.28 -4.18 -6.67
C ALA A 61 17.45 -5.27 -7.36
N THR A 62 17.97 -5.83 -8.45
CA THR A 62 17.35 -6.96 -9.16
C THR A 62 17.27 -8.20 -8.27
N ALA A 63 18.38 -8.60 -7.65
CA ALA A 63 18.44 -9.76 -6.77
C ALA A 63 17.45 -9.63 -5.60
N ARG A 64 17.42 -8.48 -4.92
CA ARG A 64 16.46 -8.22 -3.83
C ARG A 64 15.02 -8.34 -4.28
N LYS A 65 14.68 -7.80 -5.45
CA LYS A 65 13.32 -7.88 -6.00
C LYS A 65 12.93 -9.31 -6.37
N VAL A 66 13.86 -10.10 -6.92
CA VAL A 66 13.61 -11.51 -7.26
C VAL A 66 13.40 -12.33 -5.99
N MET A 67 14.26 -12.18 -4.99
CA MET A 67 14.11 -12.85 -3.69
C MET A 67 12.78 -12.49 -3.01
N SER A 68 12.43 -11.19 -2.97
CA SER A 68 11.16 -10.72 -2.41
C SER A 68 9.96 -11.36 -3.12
N ARG A 69 10.00 -11.46 -4.45
CA ARG A 69 8.92 -12.07 -5.24
C ARG A 69 8.77 -13.56 -4.99
N HIS A 70 9.89 -14.27 -4.83
CA HIS A 70 9.85 -15.70 -4.53
C HIS A 70 9.22 -15.96 -3.16
N ALA A 71 9.57 -15.14 -2.15
CA ALA A 71 8.96 -15.21 -0.82
C ALA A 71 7.45 -14.84 -0.82
N GLU A 72 6.99 -14.03 -1.77
CA GLU A 72 5.59 -13.62 -1.91
C GLU A 72 4.70 -14.63 -2.67
N ARG A 73 5.25 -15.79 -3.07
CA ARG A 73 4.51 -16.77 -3.88
C ARG A 73 3.23 -17.25 -3.19
N HIS A 74 3.32 -17.66 -1.93
CA HIS A 74 2.16 -18.10 -1.14
C HIS A 74 1.15 -16.98 -0.90
N ARG A 75 1.63 -15.75 -0.72
CA ARG A 75 0.80 -14.56 -0.51
C ARG A 75 -0.04 -14.20 -1.74
N ASN A 76 0.43 -14.55 -2.95
CA ASN A 76 -0.28 -14.26 -4.19
C ASN A 76 -1.39 -15.27 -4.53
N SER A 77 -1.33 -16.49 -4.00
CA SER A 77 -2.35 -17.52 -4.22
C SER A 77 -3.56 -17.29 -3.32
N ARG A 78 -4.55 -16.54 -3.83
CA ARG A 78 -5.79 -16.18 -3.12
C ARG A 78 -7.02 -16.76 -3.79
N TYR A 79 -8.04 -17.01 -2.99
CA TYR A 79 -9.26 -17.68 -3.39
C TYR A 79 -10.48 -16.99 -2.80
N LEU A 80 -11.59 -17.13 -3.53
CA LEU A 80 -12.92 -16.87 -3.01
C LEU A 80 -13.38 -18.15 -2.32
N CYS A 81 -13.75 -18.02 -1.06
CA CYS A 81 -14.11 -19.12 -0.19
C CYS A 81 -15.42 -18.81 0.53
N ALA A 82 -16.10 -19.85 1.00
CA ALA A 82 -17.24 -19.76 1.91
C ALA A 82 -17.10 -20.82 3.00
N GLY A 83 -17.86 -20.71 4.08
CA GLY A 83 -17.78 -21.68 5.15
C GLY A 83 -18.83 -21.48 6.23
N VAL A 84 -18.85 -22.43 7.16
CA VAL A 84 -19.56 -22.31 8.43
C VAL A 84 -18.57 -22.44 9.58
N GLY A 85 -18.86 -21.78 10.69
CA GLY A 85 -18.01 -21.81 11.86
C GLY A 85 -18.67 -21.15 13.07
N ARG A 86 -17.86 -20.82 14.06
CA ARG A 86 -18.29 -20.11 15.26
C ARG A 86 -17.45 -18.87 15.50
N ILE A 87 -18.08 -17.86 16.06
CA ILE A 87 -17.38 -16.65 16.49
C ILE A 87 -16.55 -16.98 17.72
N LEU A 88 -15.27 -16.63 17.67
CA LEU A 88 -14.37 -16.70 18.81
C LEU A 88 -14.30 -15.38 19.56
N SER A 89 -14.38 -14.27 18.83
CA SER A 89 -14.32 -12.90 19.37
C SER A 89 -14.77 -11.90 18.30
N GLY A 90 -15.30 -10.75 18.70
CA GLY A 90 -15.60 -9.63 17.80
C GLY A 90 -15.53 -8.28 18.50
N GLN A 91 -15.33 -7.20 17.73
CA GLN A 91 -15.26 -5.84 18.27
C GLN A 91 -16.33 -4.94 17.66
N HIS A 92 -17.59 -5.07 18.10
CA HIS A 92 -18.64 -4.06 17.87
C HIS A 92 -19.90 -4.27 18.73
N ALA A 93 -20.56 -3.16 19.07
CA ALA A 93 -21.83 -3.15 19.78
C ALA A 93 -22.94 -3.81 18.94
N GLY A 94 -23.75 -4.67 19.57
CA GLY A 94 -24.84 -5.41 18.90
C GLY A 94 -24.36 -6.50 17.94
N GLY A 95 -23.07 -6.87 17.99
CA GLY A 95 -22.55 -8.01 17.25
C GLY A 95 -23.02 -9.35 17.82
N PHE A 96 -22.80 -10.41 17.07
CA PHE A 96 -23.10 -11.78 17.49
C PHE A 96 -22.21 -12.19 18.69
N PRO A 97 -22.78 -12.84 19.72
CA PRO A 97 -22.01 -13.34 20.87
C PRO A 97 -20.96 -14.41 20.49
N ASP A 98 -19.93 -14.54 21.31
CA ASP A 98 -18.96 -15.63 21.20
C ASP A 98 -19.66 -17.01 21.24
N GLY A 99 -19.15 -17.94 20.45
CA GLY A 99 -19.72 -19.27 20.24
C GLY A 99 -20.90 -19.31 19.27
N THR A 100 -21.40 -18.16 18.78
CA THR A 100 -22.54 -18.10 17.85
C THR A 100 -22.19 -18.77 16.51
N PRO A 101 -22.99 -19.74 16.05
CA PRO A 101 -22.90 -20.34 14.71
C PRO A 101 -23.11 -19.30 13.61
N VAL A 102 -22.19 -19.26 12.65
CA VAL A 102 -22.26 -18.35 11.51
C VAL A 102 -21.85 -19.02 10.20
N ALA A 103 -22.46 -18.59 9.12
CA ALA A 103 -21.97 -18.78 7.76
C ALA A 103 -21.19 -17.53 7.34
N PHE A 104 -20.16 -17.72 6.52
CA PHE A 104 -19.29 -16.62 6.12
C PHE A 104 -18.82 -16.73 4.66
N VAL A 105 -18.43 -15.60 4.10
CA VAL A 105 -17.75 -15.48 2.81
C VAL A 105 -16.36 -14.89 3.02
N ALA A 106 -15.34 -15.56 2.48
CA ALA A 106 -13.94 -15.18 2.57
C ALA A 106 -13.44 -14.76 1.16
N PRO A 107 -13.39 -13.46 0.81
CA PRO A 107 -13.35 -13.05 -0.59
C PRO A 107 -11.98 -13.08 -1.27
N ARG A 108 -10.90 -13.16 -0.49
CA ARG A 108 -9.51 -13.05 -0.97
C ARG A 108 -8.49 -13.76 -0.07
N HIS A 109 -8.87 -14.91 0.47
CA HIS A 109 -8.11 -15.61 1.50
C HIS A 109 -7.27 -16.74 0.89
N PRO A 110 -6.32 -17.35 1.63
CA PRO A 110 -5.69 -18.61 1.25
C PRO A 110 -6.74 -19.72 1.06
N ALA A 111 -6.30 -20.89 0.59
CA ALA A 111 -7.22 -21.99 0.28
C ALA A 111 -8.04 -22.42 1.51
N CYS A 112 -7.46 -22.35 2.71
CA CYS A 112 -8.11 -22.50 4.01
C CYS A 112 -7.21 -21.87 5.09
N MET A 113 -7.79 -21.44 6.20
CA MET A 113 -7.06 -20.92 7.37
C MET A 113 -7.71 -21.47 8.64
N GLU A 114 -6.90 -21.76 9.66
CA GLU A 114 -7.37 -22.32 10.92
C GLU A 114 -8.38 -21.40 11.63
N ARG A 115 -8.17 -20.09 11.49
CA ARG A 115 -9.06 -19.02 11.93
C ARG A 115 -9.04 -17.92 10.89
N VAL A 116 -10.14 -17.21 10.74
CA VAL A 116 -10.26 -16.09 9.78
C VAL A 116 -10.88 -14.88 10.46
N VAL A 117 -10.40 -13.68 10.14
CA VAL A 117 -11.04 -12.43 10.57
C VAL A 117 -11.82 -11.83 9.41
N LEU A 118 -13.15 -11.74 9.55
CA LEU A 118 -14.04 -11.24 8.51
C LEU A 118 -14.89 -10.07 9.01
N HIS A 119 -15.02 -9.05 8.15
CA HIS A 119 -15.91 -7.93 8.41
C HIS A 119 -17.38 -8.41 8.47
N ARG A 120 -18.20 -7.82 9.35
CA ARG A 120 -19.61 -8.22 9.59
C ARG A 120 -20.48 -8.33 8.33
N TYR A 121 -20.15 -7.58 7.27
CA TYR A 121 -20.87 -7.63 6.00
C TYR A 121 -20.84 -9.02 5.35
N LEU A 122 -19.79 -9.81 5.62
CA LEU A 122 -19.54 -11.11 5.03
C LEU A 122 -20.04 -12.28 5.88
N VAL A 123 -20.74 -12.00 6.98
CA VAL A 123 -21.12 -12.99 8.00
C VAL A 123 -22.65 -12.99 8.18
N ARG A 124 -23.26 -14.18 8.28
CA ARG A 124 -24.69 -14.36 8.56
C ARG A 124 -24.90 -15.42 9.63
N PRO A 125 -26.00 -15.36 10.41
CA PRO A 125 -26.36 -16.43 11.33
C PRO A 125 -26.49 -17.77 10.60
N TRP A 126 -26.04 -18.85 11.24
CA TRP A 126 -26.20 -20.21 10.73
C TRP A 126 -27.14 -21.01 11.62
N ALA A 127 -28.19 -21.56 11.04
CA ALA A 127 -29.17 -22.40 11.73
C ALA A 127 -29.04 -23.89 11.40
N GLY A 128 -28.17 -24.25 10.45
CA GLY A 128 -27.93 -25.64 10.09
C GLY A 128 -27.12 -26.39 11.16
N PRO A 129 -27.00 -27.72 11.03
CA PRO A 129 -26.20 -28.50 11.96
C PRO A 129 -24.73 -28.04 11.91
N ILE A 130 -24.12 -27.95 13.08
CA ILE A 130 -22.66 -27.87 13.23
C ILE A 130 -22.29 -29.10 14.05
N ASP A 131 -21.45 -29.97 13.50
CA ASP A 131 -20.96 -31.13 14.27
C ASP A 131 -20.09 -30.63 15.42
N VAL A 132 -20.66 -30.61 16.62
CA VAL A 132 -20.02 -30.09 17.83
C VAL A 132 -18.82 -30.90 18.28
N ASN A 133 -18.71 -32.16 17.86
CA ASN A 133 -17.61 -33.04 18.25
C ASN A 133 -16.33 -32.76 17.46
N ASP A 134 -16.44 -32.27 16.22
CA ASP A 134 -15.30 -31.95 15.34
C ASP A 134 -14.80 -30.49 15.49
N LEU A 135 -15.60 -29.61 16.14
CA LEU A 135 -15.43 -28.14 16.14
C LEU A 135 -14.06 -27.59 16.54
N ASN A 136 -13.32 -28.30 17.39
CA ASN A 136 -12.04 -27.85 17.92
C ASN A 136 -10.89 -28.78 17.52
N GLN A 137 -11.16 -29.77 16.68
CA GLN A 137 -10.17 -30.77 16.27
C GLN A 137 -9.87 -30.66 14.78
N TRP A 138 -10.88 -30.43 13.94
CA TRP A 138 -10.72 -30.44 12.48
C TRP A 138 -11.58 -29.38 11.78
N ILE A 139 -11.07 -28.87 10.66
CA ILE A 139 -11.86 -28.21 9.62
C ILE A 139 -12.15 -29.23 8.52
N GLN A 140 -13.41 -29.34 8.10
CA GLN A 140 -13.78 -30.04 6.87
C GLN A 140 -13.52 -29.10 5.69
N TYR A 141 -12.40 -29.33 5.01
CA TYR A 141 -11.99 -28.56 3.84
C TYR A 141 -12.46 -29.23 2.55
N CYS A 142 -13.21 -28.50 1.75
CA CYS A 142 -13.74 -28.97 0.49
C CYS A 142 -13.25 -28.09 -0.66
N GLN A 143 -13.07 -28.70 -1.82
CA GLN A 143 -12.76 -27.99 -3.05
C GLN A 143 -13.92 -28.16 -4.02
N LEU A 144 -14.41 -27.05 -4.57
CA LEU A 144 -15.44 -27.09 -5.60
C LEU A 144 -14.87 -27.72 -6.89
N THR A 145 -15.54 -28.75 -7.41
CA THR A 145 -15.11 -29.48 -8.62
C THR A 145 -16.13 -29.40 -9.76
N ASN A 146 -17.40 -29.74 -9.49
CA ASN A 146 -18.43 -29.93 -10.53
C ASN A 146 -19.57 -28.91 -10.51
N ASP A 147 -19.66 -28.07 -9.47
CA ASP A 147 -20.70 -27.05 -9.35
C ASP A 147 -20.18 -25.65 -9.66
N THR A 148 -21.11 -24.75 -9.96
CA THR A 148 -20.82 -23.34 -10.21
C THR A 148 -21.52 -22.47 -9.17
N PRO A 149 -20.79 -21.62 -8.43
CA PRO A 149 -21.41 -20.69 -7.50
C PRO A 149 -22.20 -19.63 -8.28
N PRO A 150 -23.15 -18.92 -7.65
CA PRO A 150 -23.90 -17.85 -8.30
C PRO A 150 -22.98 -16.81 -8.92
N ASP A 151 -23.32 -16.26 -10.09
CA ASP A 151 -22.47 -15.25 -10.77
C ASP A 151 -22.17 -14.04 -9.88
N ALA A 152 -23.11 -13.65 -9.02
CA ALA A 152 -22.95 -12.59 -8.02
C ALA A 152 -21.74 -12.81 -7.07
N ALA A 153 -21.31 -14.06 -6.87
CA ALA A 153 -20.12 -14.37 -6.07
C ALA A 153 -18.84 -13.73 -6.65
N ARG A 154 -18.79 -13.50 -7.97
CA ARG A 154 -17.65 -12.84 -8.65
C ARG A 154 -17.50 -11.36 -8.26
N GLU A 155 -18.58 -10.73 -7.81
CA GLU A 155 -18.57 -9.34 -7.32
C GLU A 155 -17.89 -9.25 -5.94
N LEU A 156 -17.92 -10.33 -5.15
CA LEU A 156 -17.27 -10.39 -3.85
C LEU A 156 -15.76 -10.65 -3.98
N ALA A 157 -15.33 -11.37 -5.01
CA ALA A 157 -13.93 -11.77 -5.19
C ALA A 157 -12.96 -10.58 -5.08
N GLY A 158 -11.96 -10.68 -4.20
CA GLY A 158 -10.98 -9.61 -4.00
C GLY A 158 -11.42 -8.47 -3.08
N TRP A 159 -12.67 -8.43 -2.62
CA TRP A 159 -13.15 -7.39 -1.71
C TRP A 159 -12.34 -7.36 -0.41
N SER A 160 -12.17 -6.16 0.15
CA SER A 160 -11.35 -5.90 1.33
C SER A 160 -12.05 -4.89 2.23
N PRO A 161 -11.99 -5.02 3.58
CA PRO A 161 -12.51 -4.00 4.48
C PRO A 161 -11.79 -2.66 4.35
N PHE A 162 -10.59 -2.64 3.76
CA PHE A 162 -9.80 -1.45 3.48
C PHE A 162 -10.13 -0.79 2.12
N ALA A 163 -11.11 -1.32 1.38
CA ALA A 163 -11.46 -0.80 0.06
C ALA A 163 -12.16 0.57 0.10
N GLY A 164 -12.80 0.91 1.23
CA GLY A 164 -13.57 2.14 1.40
C GLY A 164 -14.99 2.07 0.82
N ASP A 165 -15.42 0.89 0.37
CA ASP A 165 -16.78 0.60 -0.09
C ASP A 165 -17.41 -0.55 0.71
N THR A 166 -18.69 -0.82 0.47
CA THR A 166 -19.45 -1.93 1.08
C THR A 166 -19.66 -3.01 0.02
N PRO A 167 -19.44 -4.30 0.33
CA PRO A 167 -19.67 -5.36 -0.65
C PRO A 167 -21.17 -5.51 -0.90
N PRO A 168 -21.60 -5.93 -2.11
CA PRO A 168 -23.02 -6.09 -2.42
C PRO A 168 -23.70 -7.10 -1.49
N ALA A 169 -24.61 -6.64 -0.63
CA ALA A 169 -25.26 -7.51 0.37
C ALA A 169 -26.02 -8.69 -0.27
N GLY A 170 -26.72 -8.44 -1.38
CA GLY A 170 -27.42 -9.48 -2.13
C GLY A 170 -26.50 -10.56 -2.70
N ALA A 171 -25.26 -10.22 -3.06
CA ALA A 171 -24.27 -11.21 -3.50
C ALA A 171 -23.81 -12.10 -2.35
N VAL A 172 -23.62 -11.54 -1.15
CA VAL A 172 -23.29 -12.30 0.06
C VAL A 172 -24.43 -13.27 0.39
N ASP A 173 -25.67 -12.78 0.42
CA ASP A 173 -26.84 -13.58 0.77
C ASP A 173 -27.08 -14.71 -0.25
N ALA A 174 -26.95 -14.40 -1.55
CA ALA A 174 -27.07 -15.40 -2.62
C ALA A 174 -26.01 -16.50 -2.50
N LEU A 175 -24.75 -16.14 -2.20
CA LEU A 175 -23.68 -17.12 -2.06
C LEU A 175 -23.88 -18.01 -0.82
N ILE A 176 -24.29 -17.43 0.32
CA ILE A 176 -24.57 -18.19 1.54
C ILE A 176 -25.77 -19.13 1.33
N ALA A 177 -26.84 -18.67 0.67
CA ALA A 177 -28.00 -19.50 0.36
C ALA A 177 -27.62 -20.69 -0.54
N TRP A 178 -26.85 -20.44 -1.60
CA TRP A 178 -26.34 -21.49 -2.48
C TRP A 178 -25.46 -22.49 -1.71
N PHE A 179 -24.53 -22.00 -0.90
CA PHE A 179 -23.64 -22.83 -0.10
C PHE A 179 -24.40 -23.70 0.91
N THR A 180 -25.48 -23.17 1.50
CA THR A 180 -26.37 -23.92 2.40
C THR A 180 -26.96 -25.15 1.70
N GLY A 181 -27.43 -24.98 0.46
CA GLY A 181 -27.94 -26.09 -0.36
C GLY A 181 -26.86 -27.07 -0.80
N TRP A 182 -25.64 -26.57 -1.05
CA TRP A 182 -24.49 -27.38 -1.43
C TRP A 182 -24.00 -28.29 -0.29
N ILE A 183 -23.85 -27.78 0.93
CA ILE A 183 -23.43 -28.59 2.09
C ILE A 183 -24.36 -29.78 2.31
N ALA A 184 -25.66 -29.61 2.10
CA ALA A 184 -26.66 -30.66 2.28
C ALA A 184 -26.45 -31.88 1.36
N GLN A 185 -25.64 -31.75 0.29
CA GLN A 185 -25.36 -32.81 -0.67
C GLN A 185 -24.24 -33.77 -0.21
N GLY A 186 -23.42 -33.36 0.78
CA GLY A 186 -22.44 -34.25 1.43
C GLY A 186 -21.21 -34.60 0.59
N GLU A 187 -20.65 -33.61 -0.12
CA GLU A 187 -19.44 -33.76 -0.94
C GLU A 187 -18.20 -34.22 -0.12
N PRO A 188 -17.24 -34.95 -0.73
CA PRO A 188 -16.06 -35.43 -0.03
C PRO A 188 -15.13 -34.27 0.35
N CYS A 189 -14.83 -34.18 1.65
CA CYS A 189 -13.97 -33.13 2.20
C CYS A 189 -12.77 -33.73 2.96
N GLN A 190 -11.63 -33.07 2.88
CA GLN A 190 -10.44 -33.38 3.66
C GLN A 190 -10.62 -32.86 5.10
N ARG A 191 -10.08 -33.59 6.08
CA ARG A 191 -9.99 -33.12 7.48
C ARG A 191 -8.64 -32.43 7.72
N LEU A 192 -8.66 -31.18 8.16
CA LEU A 192 -7.48 -30.38 8.48
C LEU A 192 -7.41 -30.10 9.99
N MET A 193 -6.34 -30.52 10.65
CA MET A 193 -6.22 -30.44 12.11
C MET A 193 -6.04 -29.00 12.61
N VAL A 194 -6.79 -28.60 13.62
CA VAL A 194 -6.68 -27.29 14.28
C VAL A 194 -6.20 -27.41 15.73
N GLY A 195 -6.09 -26.28 16.45
CA GLY A 195 -5.77 -26.24 17.88
C GLY A 195 -4.53 -25.44 18.25
N THR A 196 -3.96 -24.67 17.33
CA THR A 196 -2.84 -23.78 17.63
C THR A 196 -3.32 -22.56 18.45
N PRO A 197 -2.48 -22.01 19.36
CA PRO A 197 -2.82 -20.81 20.11
C PRO A 197 -3.06 -19.62 19.17
N ILE A 198 -3.91 -18.68 19.60
CA ILE A 198 -4.13 -17.41 18.91
C ILE A 198 -2.94 -16.50 19.21
N VAL A 199 -2.19 -16.11 18.17
CA VAL A 199 -1.01 -15.25 18.32
C VAL A 199 -1.01 -14.18 17.23
N GLU A 200 -1.36 -12.94 17.58
CA GLU A 200 -1.45 -11.82 16.61
C GLU A 200 -0.13 -11.04 16.48
N HIS A 201 0.80 -11.23 17.42
CA HIS A 201 2.07 -10.53 17.45
C HIS A 201 3.15 -11.39 18.11
N THR A 202 4.40 -11.09 17.81
CA THR A 202 5.55 -11.67 18.51
C THR A 202 6.12 -10.66 19.49
N GLU A 203 6.87 -11.18 20.46
CA GLU A 203 7.76 -10.36 21.27
C GLU A 203 9.13 -10.31 20.60
N ALA A 204 9.79 -9.15 20.65
CA ALA A 204 11.19 -9.05 20.29
C ALA A 204 12.00 -9.56 21.48
N LEU A 205 13.02 -10.38 21.24
CA LEU A 205 14.01 -10.65 22.29
C LEU A 205 14.62 -9.30 22.68
N PRO A 206 14.74 -8.96 23.97
CA PRO A 206 15.45 -7.76 24.38
C PRO A 206 16.89 -7.89 23.88
N THR A 207 17.21 -7.20 22.79
CA THR A 207 18.59 -7.00 22.40
C THR A 207 19.18 -6.04 23.41
N GLU A 208 20.02 -6.54 24.31
CA GLU A 208 21.01 -5.72 25.00
C GLU A 208 21.96 -5.15 23.93
N SER A 209 21.51 -4.17 23.18
CA SER A 209 22.31 -3.45 22.20
C SER A 209 22.83 -2.18 22.85
N PRO A 210 24.13 -2.10 23.19
CA PRO A 210 24.74 -0.83 23.50
C PRO A 210 24.94 -0.07 22.17
N LYS A 211 23.98 0.80 21.75
CA LYS A 211 24.19 1.93 20.79
C LYS A 211 22.95 2.80 20.49
N SER A 212 23.02 4.05 20.98
CA SER A 212 22.61 5.39 20.49
C SER A 212 21.67 5.66 19.27
N ARG A 213 21.06 4.69 18.58
CA ARG A 213 20.21 4.97 17.40
C ARG A 213 18.72 5.06 17.79
N PRO A 214 17.94 5.96 17.15
CA PRO A 214 16.50 6.01 17.38
C PRO A 214 15.83 4.69 17.00
N THR A 215 14.92 4.24 17.85
CA THR A 215 14.06 3.08 17.63
C THR A 215 12.94 3.43 16.67
N ALA A 216 12.56 2.47 15.82
CA ALA A 216 11.57 2.68 14.79
C ALA A 216 10.57 1.53 14.68
N VAL A 217 9.34 1.88 14.33
CA VAL A 217 8.27 0.93 14.00
C VAL A 217 7.84 1.15 12.56
N LEU A 218 7.66 0.07 11.81
CA LEU A 218 7.23 0.11 10.41
C LEU A 218 5.76 -0.30 10.30
N PHE A 219 4.95 0.50 9.63
CA PHE A 219 3.59 0.17 9.22
C PHE A 219 3.54 -0.11 7.72
N GLY A 220 3.22 -1.36 7.35
CA GLY A 220 3.15 -1.85 5.98
C GLY A 220 4.44 -2.52 5.54
N TYR A 221 4.38 -3.83 5.30
CA TYR A 221 5.52 -4.67 4.89
C TYR A 221 5.38 -5.14 3.43
N GLY A 222 4.87 -4.28 2.57
CA GLY A 222 4.80 -4.50 1.13
C GLY A 222 6.17 -4.54 0.46
N ASN A 223 6.20 -4.90 -0.83
CA ASN A 223 7.43 -4.95 -1.63
C ASN A 223 8.23 -3.62 -1.62
N TYR A 224 7.56 -2.47 -1.53
CA TYR A 224 8.23 -1.18 -1.43
C TYR A 224 9.02 -1.02 -0.12
N ALA A 225 8.42 -1.37 1.03
CA ALA A 225 9.10 -1.35 2.32
C ALA A 225 10.32 -2.29 2.36
N LYS A 226 10.18 -3.51 1.81
CA LYS A 226 11.25 -4.50 1.70
C LYS A 226 12.43 -4.05 0.83
N THR A 227 12.15 -3.30 -0.24
CA THR A 227 13.17 -2.96 -1.25
C THR A 227 13.74 -1.55 -1.14
N GLN A 228 13.00 -0.62 -0.52
CA GLN A 228 13.39 0.79 -0.39
C GLN A 228 13.53 1.20 1.08
N VAL A 229 12.49 1.08 1.91
CA VAL A 229 12.50 1.60 3.29
C VAL A 229 13.55 0.89 4.17
N LEU A 230 13.37 -0.42 4.41
CA LEU A 230 14.20 -1.19 5.35
C LEU A 230 15.69 -1.24 4.99
N PRO A 231 16.08 -1.44 3.71
CA PRO A 231 17.50 -1.45 3.33
C PRO A 231 18.24 -0.15 3.63
N HIS A 232 17.51 0.98 3.65
CA HIS A 232 18.05 2.30 3.94
C HIS A 232 17.91 2.66 5.44
N ALA A 233 16.83 2.26 6.11
CA ALA A 233 16.57 2.54 7.52
C ALA A 233 17.61 1.89 8.45
N ARG A 234 17.96 0.62 8.21
CA ARG A 234 18.84 -0.19 9.09
C ARG A 234 20.21 0.40 9.43
N ARG A 235 20.68 1.41 8.70
CA ARG A 235 21.95 2.11 8.98
C ARG A 235 21.79 3.21 10.04
N TYR A 236 20.60 3.79 10.15
CA TYR A 236 20.33 4.98 10.95
C TYR A 236 19.36 4.70 12.10
N LEU A 237 18.42 3.78 11.89
CA LEU A 237 17.35 3.44 12.82
C LEU A 237 17.47 1.99 13.27
N ASP A 238 16.97 1.73 14.47
CA ASP A 238 16.77 0.37 14.98
C ASP A 238 15.29 0.00 14.82
N VAL A 239 14.96 -0.75 13.76
CA VAL A 239 13.57 -1.15 13.51
C VAL A 239 13.24 -2.29 14.47
N VAL A 240 12.40 -2.02 15.47
CA VAL A 240 12.09 -2.95 16.57
C VAL A 240 10.78 -3.71 16.37
N ARG A 241 9.86 -3.17 15.56
CA ARG A 241 8.57 -3.81 15.25
C ARG A 241 8.15 -3.52 13.81
N VAL A 242 7.49 -4.49 13.18
CA VAL A 242 6.86 -4.35 11.87
C VAL A 242 5.39 -4.77 11.95
N HIS A 243 4.50 -3.85 11.59
CA HIS A 243 3.07 -4.08 11.43
C HIS A 243 2.75 -4.49 9.98
N GLU A 244 2.16 -5.68 9.82
CA GLU A 244 1.71 -6.21 8.54
C GLU A 244 0.43 -7.02 8.73
N ILE A 245 -0.66 -6.54 8.12
CA ILE A 245 -2.00 -7.10 8.31
C ILE A 245 -2.18 -8.49 7.71
N ASP A 246 -1.36 -8.86 6.73
CA ASP A 246 -1.45 -10.13 6.01
C ASP A 246 -0.39 -11.11 6.55
N PRO A 247 -0.77 -12.12 7.37
CA PRO A 247 0.20 -13.04 7.94
C PRO A 247 1.03 -13.81 6.90
N LEU A 248 0.49 -14.01 5.69
CA LEU A 248 1.24 -14.67 4.61
C LEU A 248 2.33 -13.76 4.02
N GLN A 249 2.23 -12.44 4.18
CA GLN A 249 3.28 -11.49 3.79
C GLN A 249 4.46 -11.51 4.78
N ILE A 250 4.20 -11.87 6.04
CA ILE A 250 5.19 -12.11 7.10
C ILE A 250 5.88 -13.46 6.88
N GLY A 251 5.08 -14.51 6.65
CA GLY A 251 5.54 -15.89 6.48
C GLY A 251 5.48 -16.72 7.76
N THR A 252 5.95 -17.95 7.69
CA THR A 252 6.00 -18.85 8.85
C THR A 252 7.11 -18.45 9.80
N LEU A 253 6.78 -18.27 11.06
CA LEU A 253 7.73 -18.18 12.17
C LEU A 253 8.04 -19.61 12.60
N ALA A 254 9.31 -20.04 12.50
CA ALA A 254 9.69 -21.41 12.80
C ALA A 254 9.22 -21.82 14.21
N ALA A 255 8.45 -22.92 14.30
CA ALA A 255 8.05 -23.47 15.58
C ALA A 255 9.30 -23.94 16.33
N GLY A 256 9.72 -23.16 17.34
CA GLY A 256 10.81 -23.54 18.26
C GLY A 256 12.22 -23.06 17.87
N GLU A 257 12.44 -22.49 16.70
CA GLU A 257 13.66 -21.73 16.43
C GLU A 257 13.38 -20.25 16.63
N GLN A 258 13.69 -19.77 17.82
CA GLN A 258 13.98 -18.35 18.08
C GLN A 258 15.24 -17.97 17.29
N THR A 259 15.19 -18.00 15.95
CA THR A 259 16.16 -17.23 15.18
C THR A 259 16.00 -15.80 15.68
N PRO A 260 17.05 -15.16 16.22
CA PRO A 260 16.94 -13.80 16.74
C PRO A 260 16.52 -12.88 15.60
N SER A 261 15.22 -12.59 15.48
CA SER A 261 14.75 -11.58 14.55
C SER A 261 15.05 -10.23 15.18
N ALA A 262 15.65 -9.33 14.40
CA ALA A 262 16.00 -7.99 14.88
C ALA A 262 14.76 -7.15 15.28
N HIS A 263 13.55 -7.61 14.94
CA HIS A 263 12.28 -6.97 15.23
C HIS A 263 11.21 -8.01 15.57
N SER A 264 10.16 -7.55 16.26
CA SER A 264 8.89 -8.26 16.38
C SER A 264 7.94 -7.99 15.22
N TRP A 265 6.92 -8.84 15.12
CA TRP A 265 5.85 -8.77 14.13
C TRP A 265 4.53 -8.49 14.81
N ASP A 266 3.64 -7.77 14.13
CA ASP A 266 2.28 -7.50 14.61
C ASP A 266 1.31 -7.43 13.43
N THR A 267 0.16 -8.10 13.50
CA THR A 267 -0.85 -8.05 12.45
C THR A 267 -1.84 -6.89 12.61
N SER A 268 -1.68 -6.06 13.64
CA SER A 268 -2.52 -4.89 13.86
C SER A 268 -2.23 -3.81 12.82
N PRO A 269 -3.24 -3.21 12.17
CA PRO A 269 -3.04 -2.10 11.23
C PRO A 269 -2.69 -0.77 11.92
N VAL A 270 -2.82 -0.70 13.25
CA VAL A 270 -2.63 0.49 14.08
C VAL A 270 -1.78 0.16 15.31
N PRO A 271 -1.15 1.16 15.96
CA PRO A 271 -0.47 0.94 17.24
C PRO A 271 -1.42 0.33 18.28
N ARG A 272 -0.95 -0.65 19.05
CA ARG A 272 -1.75 -1.27 20.12
C ARG A 272 -1.84 -0.35 21.34
N GLN A 273 -3.05 -0.18 21.88
CA GLN A 273 -3.26 0.57 23.14
C GLN A 273 -2.45 -0.07 24.28
N GLY A 274 -1.71 0.74 25.05
CA GLY A 274 -0.94 0.29 26.21
C GLY A 274 0.42 -0.37 25.89
N ALA A 275 0.52 -1.17 24.83
CA ALA A 275 1.79 -1.82 24.43
C ALA A 275 2.71 -0.89 23.62
N ASP A 276 2.14 0.00 22.79
CA ASP A 276 2.90 0.93 21.96
C ASP A 276 2.89 2.37 22.49
N ARG A 277 2.23 2.68 23.61
CA ARG A 277 1.94 4.09 23.95
C ARG A 277 3.14 4.92 24.43
N SER A 278 4.36 4.38 24.51
CA SER A 278 5.56 5.16 24.88
C SER A 278 6.93 4.53 24.62
N THR A 279 7.11 3.65 23.62
CA THR A 279 8.33 2.80 23.55
C THR A 279 9.27 3.03 22.38
N HIS A 280 8.94 3.92 21.42
CA HIS A 280 9.83 4.18 20.29
C HIS A 280 9.81 5.60 19.73
N ASP A 281 10.82 5.93 18.93
CA ASP A 281 11.12 7.30 18.50
C ASP A 281 10.52 7.67 17.13
N VAL A 282 10.45 6.70 16.20
CA VAL A 282 10.12 6.95 14.79
C VAL A 282 9.05 5.99 14.24
N ASP A 283 8.01 6.53 13.60
CA ASP A 283 7.05 5.77 12.81
C ASP A 283 7.38 5.86 11.31
N LEU A 284 7.68 4.71 10.69
CA LEU A 284 7.86 4.55 9.25
C LEU A 284 6.55 4.06 8.64
N ILE A 285 5.91 4.85 7.78
CA ILE A 285 4.57 4.54 7.27
C ILE A 285 4.63 4.29 5.75
N ALA A 286 4.38 3.05 5.34
CA ALA A 286 4.45 2.58 3.95
C ALA A 286 3.30 1.60 3.61
N GLY A 287 2.11 1.88 4.15
CA GLY A 287 0.89 1.08 4.00
C GLY A 287 0.04 1.45 2.78
N PHE A 288 -1.28 1.27 2.90
CA PHE A 288 -2.23 1.75 1.89
C PHE A 288 -2.41 3.27 1.99
N HIS A 289 -2.75 3.95 0.88
CA HIS A 289 -2.81 5.42 0.83
C HIS A 289 -3.65 6.05 1.95
N HIS A 290 -4.86 5.54 2.21
CA HIS A 290 -5.77 6.06 3.24
C HIS A 290 -5.29 5.82 4.67
N THR A 291 -4.28 4.97 4.88
CA THR A 291 -3.73 4.71 6.22
C THR A 291 -2.67 5.74 6.62
N HIS A 292 -2.12 6.49 5.66
CA HIS A 292 -0.96 7.35 5.89
C HIS A 292 -1.26 8.51 6.86
N ALA A 293 -2.24 9.37 6.54
CA ALA A 293 -2.57 10.52 7.38
C ALA A 293 -3.02 10.11 8.79
N PRO A 294 -3.96 9.17 9.00
CA PRO A 294 -4.38 8.76 10.34
C PRO A 294 -3.22 8.23 11.20
N LEU A 295 -2.34 7.40 10.63
CA LEU A 295 -1.17 6.89 11.34
C LEU A 295 -0.16 8.00 11.66
N ALA A 296 0.11 8.90 10.71
CA ALA A 296 1.03 10.02 10.88
C ALA A 296 0.55 10.99 11.98
N ILE A 297 -0.75 11.33 11.98
CA ILE A 297 -1.36 12.20 12.99
C ILE A 297 -1.29 11.54 14.36
N ALA A 298 -1.63 10.26 14.47
CA ALA A 298 -1.56 9.51 15.74
C ALA A 298 -0.12 9.47 16.29
N ALA A 299 0.87 9.25 15.42
CA ALA A 299 2.29 9.23 15.77
C ALA A 299 2.79 10.60 16.28
N MET A 300 2.50 11.68 15.54
CA MET A 300 2.88 13.04 15.95
C MET A 300 2.19 13.48 17.24
N THR A 301 0.91 13.11 17.42
CA THR A 301 0.17 13.36 18.68
C THR A 301 0.82 12.64 19.86
N ALA A 302 1.43 11.48 19.63
CA ALA A 302 2.23 10.75 20.61
C ALA A 302 3.66 11.28 20.77
N GLY A 303 4.03 12.37 20.10
CA GLY A 303 5.36 13.00 20.18
C GLY A 303 6.45 12.32 19.34
N ARG A 304 6.07 11.44 18.41
CA ARG A 304 7.03 10.69 17.57
C ARG A 304 7.37 11.40 16.28
N VAL A 305 8.53 11.07 15.74
CA VAL A 305 8.92 11.48 14.39
C VAL A 305 8.27 10.57 13.37
N VAL A 306 7.75 11.15 12.29
CA VAL A 306 7.08 10.43 11.22
C VAL A 306 7.89 10.49 9.94
N VAL A 307 8.13 9.34 9.32
CA VAL A 307 8.59 9.24 7.93
C VAL A 307 7.52 8.50 7.14
N VAL A 308 6.85 9.20 6.24
CA VAL A 308 5.63 8.69 5.59
C VAL A 308 5.76 8.70 4.07
N GLU A 309 5.36 7.59 3.46
CA GLU A 309 5.27 7.47 2.01
C GLU A 309 4.13 8.30 1.43
N LYS A 310 4.29 8.66 0.16
CA LYS A 310 3.24 9.38 -0.56
C LYS A 310 2.12 8.41 -1.00
N PRO A 311 0.88 8.89 -1.19
CA PRO A 311 0.40 10.25 -0.92
C PRO A 311 0.24 10.49 0.58
N LEU A 312 0.36 11.75 1.00
CA LEU A 312 0.31 12.10 2.41
C LEU A 312 -1.11 12.12 2.98
N ALA A 313 -2.10 12.45 2.15
CA ALA A 313 -3.52 12.42 2.50
C ALA A 313 -4.36 12.01 1.27
N THR A 314 -5.55 11.48 1.53
CA THR A 314 -6.53 11.06 0.51
C THR A 314 -7.82 11.87 0.56
N THR A 315 -7.98 12.75 1.55
CA THR A 315 -9.13 13.65 1.70
C THR A 315 -8.69 15.03 2.18
N GLU A 316 -9.55 16.03 2.01
CA GLU A 316 -9.33 17.38 2.56
C GLU A 316 -9.27 17.37 4.09
N ALA A 317 -10.15 16.63 4.75
CA ALA A 317 -10.15 16.53 6.21
C ALA A 317 -8.82 15.93 6.74
N GLU A 318 -8.30 14.90 6.07
CA GLU A 318 -6.98 14.35 6.39
C GLU A 318 -5.86 15.35 6.12
N ALA A 319 -5.93 16.11 5.02
CA ALA A 319 -4.93 17.11 4.69
C ALA A 319 -4.88 18.25 5.73
N THR A 320 -6.04 18.81 6.09
CA THR A 320 -6.16 19.83 7.15
C THR A 320 -5.60 19.30 8.46
N ALA A 321 -6.04 18.12 8.91
CA ALA A 321 -5.60 17.54 10.17
C ALA A 321 -4.09 17.24 10.19
N LEU A 322 -3.49 16.88 9.05
CA LEU A 322 -2.06 16.65 8.94
C LEU A 322 -1.27 17.96 9.05
N VAL A 323 -1.72 19.02 8.37
CA VAL A 323 -1.11 20.36 8.46
C VAL A 323 -1.23 20.92 9.87
N ASP A 324 -2.38 20.75 10.53
CA ASP A 324 -2.60 21.17 11.92
C ASP A 324 -1.63 20.45 12.87
N ALA A 325 -1.45 19.14 12.69
CA ALA A 325 -0.52 18.35 13.52
C ALA A 325 0.95 18.77 13.34
N VAL A 326 1.38 19.11 12.13
CA VAL A 326 2.73 19.65 11.88
C VAL A 326 2.86 21.08 12.44
N THR A 327 1.82 21.91 12.30
CA THR A 327 1.76 23.27 12.88
C THR A 327 1.86 23.24 14.40
N ALA A 328 1.28 22.23 15.05
CA ALA A 328 1.36 22.00 16.48
C ALA A 328 2.75 21.48 16.96
N GLY A 329 3.72 21.33 16.06
CA GLY A 329 5.09 20.91 16.38
C GLY A 329 5.40 19.45 16.02
N GLY A 330 4.48 18.75 15.34
CA GLY A 330 4.73 17.41 14.82
C GLY A 330 5.86 17.39 13.78
N ARG A 331 6.74 16.39 13.86
CA ARG A 331 7.89 16.22 12.94
C ARG A 331 7.56 15.16 11.90
N LEU A 332 7.24 15.59 10.69
CA LEU A 332 6.90 14.72 9.56
C LEU A 332 7.92 14.89 8.43
N PHE A 333 8.39 13.79 7.84
CA PHE A 333 9.23 13.79 6.64
C PHE A 333 8.47 13.08 5.51
N ALA A 334 8.17 13.83 4.43
CA ALA A 334 7.44 13.28 3.28
C ALA A 334 8.39 12.62 2.28
N CYS A 335 8.08 11.38 1.88
CA CYS A 335 8.91 10.63 0.95
C CYS A 335 8.58 10.95 -0.53
N PHE A 336 8.76 12.21 -0.93
CA PHE A 336 8.73 12.62 -2.34
C PHE A 336 10.12 12.51 -2.98
N GLN A 337 10.45 11.35 -3.55
CA GLN A 337 11.81 11.07 -4.05
C GLN A 337 12.29 12.04 -5.12
N ARG A 338 11.37 12.69 -5.84
CA ARG A 338 11.72 13.65 -6.90
C ARG A 338 12.43 14.88 -6.35
N ARG A 339 12.15 15.32 -5.12
CA ARG A 339 12.87 16.43 -4.46
C ARG A 339 14.37 16.15 -4.35
N TYR A 340 14.75 14.87 -4.27
CA TYR A 340 16.12 14.38 -4.07
C TYR A 340 16.77 13.87 -5.37
N ALA A 341 16.16 14.12 -6.53
CA ALA A 341 16.75 13.76 -7.80
C ALA A 341 18.01 14.60 -8.06
N GLN A 342 19.10 13.94 -8.47
CA GLN A 342 20.37 14.62 -8.79
C GLN A 342 20.20 15.66 -9.91
N PHE A 343 19.22 15.46 -10.78
CA PHE A 343 18.86 16.40 -11.84
C PHE A 343 18.40 17.75 -11.32
N ASN A 344 17.93 17.86 -10.07
CA ASN A 344 17.41 19.13 -9.55
C ASN A 344 18.52 20.18 -9.36
N GLN A 345 19.73 19.73 -9.02
CA GLN A 345 20.90 20.63 -8.98
C GLN A 345 21.23 21.13 -10.38
N TRP A 346 21.21 20.25 -11.38
CA TRP A 346 21.51 20.61 -12.76
C TRP A 346 20.41 21.45 -13.38
N LEU A 347 19.13 21.15 -13.12
CA LEU A 347 17.99 21.99 -13.49
C LEU A 347 18.18 23.41 -12.98
N ARG A 348 18.48 23.59 -11.68
CA ARG A 348 18.67 24.93 -11.10
C ARG A 348 19.83 25.68 -11.75
N GLN A 349 20.95 25.01 -12.02
CA GLN A 349 22.13 25.61 -12.64
C GLN A 349 21.92 25.92 -14.13
N ASP A 350 21.42 24.94 -14.89
CA ASP A 350 21.30 25.02 -16.34
C ASP A 350 20.16 25.94 -16.76
N LEU A 351 19.06 26.00 -16.01
CA LEU A 351 17.92 26.87 -16.34
C LEU A 351 17.95 28.20 -15.58
N ASP A 352 19.00 28.43 -14.76
CA ASP A 352 19.13 29.61 -13.89
C ASP A 352 17.87 29.82 -13.01
N LEU A 353 17.34 28.73 -12.45
CA LEU A 353 16.12 28.75 -11.63
C LEU A 353 16.44 29.35 -10.25
N GLY A 354 16.45 30.68 -10.20
CA GLY A 354 16.43 31.48 -8.98
C GLY A 354 15.02 31.61 -8.39
N ALA A 355 14.92 32.23 -7.22
CA ALA A 355 13.64 32.47 -6.57
C ALA A 355 12.74 33.34 -7.46
N GLY A 356 11.59 32.80 -7.86
CA GLY A 356 10.57 33.52 -8.63
C GLY A 356 10.77 33.55 -10.15
N ARG A 357 11.82 32.95 -10.71
CA ARG A 357 11.96 32.84 -12.17
C ARG A 357 10.85 31.94 -12.74
N PRO A 358 10.02 32.40 -13.70
CA PRO A 358 8.99 31.57 -14.32
C PRO A 358 9.60 30.38 -15.07
N MET A 359 8.93 29.23 -15.00
CA MET A 359 9.27 28.04 -15.80
C MET A 359 8.04 27.40 -16.42
N THR A 360 8.22 26.75 -17.57
CA THR A 360 7.22 25.84 -18.14
C THR A 360 7.65 24.40 -17.88
N TYR A 361 6.85 23.65 -17.12
CA TYR A 361 7.07 22.24 -16.81
C TYR A 361 6.01 21.40 -17.55
N VAL A 362 6.42 20.64 -18.56
CA VAL A 362 5.53 19.74 -19.31
C VAL A 362 5.96 18.30 -19.08
N THR A 363 5.03 17.41 -18.74
CA THR A 363 5.35 16.01 -18.54
C THR A 363 4.29 15.05 -19.05
N VAL A 364 4.73 13.97 -19.67
CA VAL A 364 3.88 12.83 -20.04
C VAL A 364 4.36 11.61 -19.28
N VAL A 365 3.42 10.98 -18.57
CA VAL A 365 3.68 9.87 -17.67
C VAL A 365 2.87 8.67 -18.13
N TYR A 366 3.58 7.58 -18.41
CA TYR A 366 2.98 6.29 -18.79
C TYR A 366 3.08 5.33 -17.63
N GLU A 367 1.95 5.05 -17.00
CA GLU A 367 1.80 4.10 -15.91
C GLU A 367 1.62 2.67 -16.42
N GLU A 368 1.88 1.70 -15.55
CA GLU A 368 1.54 0.31 -15.84
C GLU A 368 0.03 0.14 -15.63
N ARG A 369 -0.66 -0.52 -16.57
CA ARG A 369 -2.08 -0.85 -16.39
C ARG A 369 -2.25 -1.63 -15.10
N LEU A 370 -3.09 -1.11 -14.20
CA LEU A 370 -3.41 -1.77 -12.94
C LEU A 370 -4.24 -3.04 -13.21
N PRO A 371 -3.88 -4.19 -12.60
CA PRO A 371 -4.77 -5.34 -12.53
C PRO A 371 -6.17 -4.94 -12.02
N THR A 372 -7.20 -5.63 -12.48
CA THR A 372 -8.60 -5.23 -12.28
C THR A 372 -9.03 -5.20 -10.81
N ARG A 373 -8.41 -6.02 -9.95
CA ARG A 373 -8.68 -6.09 -8.50
C ARG A 373 -7.54 -5.55 -7.64
N HIS A 374 -6.58 -4.83 -8.24
CA HIS A 374 -5.47 -4.24 -7.51
C HIS A 374 -5.96 -3.17 -6.52
N TRP A 375 -5.38 -3.11 -5.33
CA TRP A 375 -5.81 -2.21 -4.26
C TRP A 375 -5.75 -0.71 -4.62
N TYR A 376 -4.96 -0.31 -5.62
CA TYR A 376 -4.98 1.07 -6.15
C TYR A 376 -6.33 1.47 -6.76
N ARG A 377 -7.19 0.50 -7.10
CA ARG A 377 -8.54 0.74 -7.62
C ARG A 377 -9.59 0.88 -6.53
N TRP A 378 -9.24 0.64 -5.27
CA TRP A 378 -10.14 0.86 -4.15
C TRP A 378 -10.56 2.32 -4.04
N GLN A 379 -11.79 2.56 -3.63
CA GLN A 379 -12.31 3.91 -3.39
C GLN A 379 -11.43 4.69 -2.39
N ALA A 380 -10.96 3.99 -1.35
CA ALA A 380 -10.05 4.55 -0.35
C ALA A 380 -8.65 4.91 -0.91
N SER A 381 -8.22 4.31 -2.01
CA SER A 381 -6.92 4.61 -2.63
C SER A 381 -6.93 5.87 -3.47
N ARG A 382 -8.12 6.39 -3.78
CA ARG A 382 -8.39 7.55 -4.64
C ARG A 382 -7.81 7.43 -6.04
N SER A 383 -7.82 8.54 -6.80
CA SER A 383 -7.44 8.52 -8.22
C SER A 383 -5.92 8.39 -8.42
N ARG A 384 -5.52 8.27 -9.69
CA ARG A 384 -4.11 8.36 -10.11
C ARG A 384 -3.49 9.74 -9.90
N VAL A 385 -4.29 10.81 -9.85
CA VAL A 385 -3.80 12.16 -9.54
C VAL A 385 -3.24 12.18 -8.12
N ILE A 386 -4.01 11.70 -7.14
CA ILE A 386 -3.58 11.59 -5.75
C ILE A 386 -2.45 10.57 -5.59
N SER A 387 -2.59 9.37 -6.15
CA SER A 387 -1.64 8.28 -5.86
C SER A 387 -0.29 8.39 -6.57
N ASN A 388 -0.25 8.89 -7.81
CA ASN A 388 0.96 8.97 -8.63
C ASN A 388 1.24 10.39 -9.14
N GLY A 389 0.22 11.12 -9.59
CA GLY A 389 0.36 12.50 -10.07
C GLY A 389 1.02 13.44 -9.06
N CYS A 390 0.76 13.21 -7.77
CA CYS A 390 1.33 13.93 -6.64
C CYS A 390 2.86 14.04 -6.69
N HIS A 391 3.57 13.06 -7.27
CA HIS A 391 5.02 13.12 -7.43
C HIS A 391 5.46 14.34 -8.25
N TRP A 392 4.82 14.59 -9.39
CA TRP A 392 5.19 15.69 -10.29
C TRP A 392 4.61 17.02 -9.83
N ILE A 393 3.43 17.00 -9.21
CA ILE A 393 2.81 18.19 -8.60
C ILE A 393 3.72 18.73 -7.49
N ASP A 394 4.12 17.86 -6.56
CA ASP A 394 5.06 18.22 -5.50
C ASP A 394 6.40 18.70 -6.06
N HIS A 395 6.94 18.00 -7.05
CA HIS A 395 8.20 18.39 -7.68
C HIS A 395 8.13 19.79 -8.31
N PHE A 396 7.06 20.08 -9.05
CA PHE A 396 6.83 21.39 -9.65
C PHE A 396 6.74 22.50 -8.59
N LEU A 397 6.00 22.29 -7.50
CA LEU A 397 5.95 23.24 -6.39
C LEU A 397 7.33 23.41 -5.73
N SER A 398 8.06 22.32 -5.49
CA SER A 398 9.39 22.37 -4.87
C SER A 398 10.44 23.14 -5.69
N LEU A 399 10.36 23.07 -7.02
CA LEU A 399 11.23 23.84 -7.93
C LEU A 399 10.86 25.33 -7.94
N ASN A 400 9.60 25.65 -7.63
CA ASN A 400 9.06 27.01 -7.56
C ASN A 400 9.00 27.58 -6.13
N ASN A 401 9.71 26.96 -5.18
CA ASN A 401 9.70 27.35 -3.77
C ASN A 401 8.27 27.48 -3.20
N PHE A 402 7.38 26.58 -3.62
CA PHE A 402 5.98 26.51 -3.20
C PHE A 402 5.22 27.84 -3.43
N ALA A 403 5.49 28.53 -4.55
CA ALA A 403 4.73 29.70 -4.95
C ALA A 403 3.22 29.38 -5.01
N LYS A 404 2.40 30.36 -4.61
CA LYS A 404 0.95 30.20 -4.53
C LYS A 404 0.35 29.86 -5.89
N VAL A 405 -0.71 29.06 -5.85
CA VAL A 405 -1.45 28.63 -7.03
C VAL A 405 -2.41 29.74 -7.46
N ARG A 406 -2.32 30.14 -8.73
CA ARG A 406 -3.23 31.11 -9.37
C ARG A 406 -4.39 30.40 -10.05
N THR A 407 -4.08 29.37 -10.85
CA THR A 407 -5.06 28.67 -11.70
C THR A 407 -4.84 27.17 -11.61
N VAL A 408 -5.94 26.41 -11.55
CA VAL A 408 -5.94 24.96 -11.71
C VAL A 408 -6.98 24.55 -12.75
N GLN A 409 -6.62 23.63 -13.63
CA GLN A 409 -7.56 22.97 -14.52
C GLN A 409 -7.20 21.50 -14.63
N ALA A 410 -8.20 20.65 -14.79
CA ALA A 410 -7.97 19.24 -15.06
C ALA A 410 -9.08 18.69 -15.97
N HIS A 411 -8.73 17.69 -16.76
CA HIS A 411 -9.64 17.04 -17.68
C HIS A 411 -9.37 15.54 -17.73
N CYS A 412 -10.39 14.73 -17.46
CA CYS A 412 -10.37 13.30 -17.73
C CYS A 412 -10.96 13.03 -19.11
N ALA A 413 -10.17 12.46 -20.02
CA ALA A 413 -10.65 12.04 -21.32
C ALA A 413 -11.53 10.79 -21.23
N ARG A 414 -12.23 10.46 -22.33
CA ARG A 414 -12.99 9.19 -22.44
C ARG A 414 -12.09 7.95 -22.52
N ILE A 415 -10.87 8.15 -23.01
CA ILE A 415 -9.78 7.18 -22.99
C ILE A 415 -9.06 7.24 -21.64
N ASP A 416 -8.16 6.30 -21.35
CA ASP A 416 -7.40 6.26 -20.10
C ASP A 416 -6.32 7.36 -20.04
N LEU A 417 -6.75 8.63 -19.94
CA LEU A 417 -5.89 9.80 -19.94
C LEU A 417 -6.47 10.90 -19.05
N VAL A 418 -5.63 11.44 -18.17
CA VAL A 418 -5.92 12.62 -17.35
C VAL A 418 -4.93 13.72 -17.70
N GLN A 419 -5.43 14.90 -18.03
CA GLN A 419 -4.63 16.08 -18.29
C GLN A 419 -4.79 17.08 -17.15
N LEU A 420 -3.69 17.58 -16.61
CA LEU A 420 -3.63 18.57 -15.55
C LEU A 420 -2.93 19.83 -16.04
N TYR A 421 -3.38 20.98 -15.56
CA TYR A 421 -2.80 22.30 -15.83
C TYR A 421 -2.80 23.14 -14.56
N VAL A 422 -1.69 23.83 -14.30
CA VAL A 422 -1.52 24.72 -13.14
C VAL A 422 -0.75 25.97 -13.55
N GLU A 423 -1.18 27.13 -13.04
CA GLU A 423 -0.40 28.36 -13.04
C GLU A 423 -0.12 28.77 -11.60
N LEU A 424 1.11 29.22 -11.35
CA LEU A 424 1.51 29.81 -10.08
C LEU A 424 1.56 31.34 -10.17
N GLU A 425 1.58 32.01 -9.02
CA GLU A 425 1.67 33.47 -8.96
C GLU A 425 3.00 34.02 -9.51
N ASN A 426 4.05 33.21 -9.57
CA ASN A 426 5.34 33.55 -10.21
C ASN A 426 5.36 33.28 -11.72
N ASP A 427 4.18 33.17 -12.34
CA ASP A 427 3.96 32.89 -13.78
C ASP A 427 4.52 31.56 -14.28
N SER A 428 4.91 30.65 -13.37
CA SER A 428 5.28 29.29 -13.76
C SER A 428 4.06 28.47 -14.11
N VAL A 429 4.21 27.64 -15.13
CA VAL A 429 3.14 26.82 -15.71
C VAL A 429 3.52 25.35 -15.64
N PHE A 430 2.58 24.52 -15.23
CA PHE A 430 2.70 23.07 -15.24
C PHE A 430 1.62 22.45 -16.12
N SER A 431 2.01 21.52 -16.98
CA SER A 431 1.10 20.66 -17.72
C SER A 431 1.53 19.20 -17.61
N MET A 432 0.59 18.34 -17.26
CA MET A 432 0.84 16.91 -17.13
C MET A 432 -0.21 16.08 -17.85
N THR A 433 0.25 15.03 -18.51
CA THR A 433 -0.59 13.94 -19.02
C THR A 433 -0.26 12.66 -18.25
N LEU A 434 -1.26 12.08 -17.60
CA LEU A 434 -1.20 10.78 -16.93
C LEU A 434 -2.00 9.75 -17.74
N THR A 435 -1.38 8.65 -18.15
CA THR A 435 -2.05 7.58 -18.90
C THR A 435 -1.42 6.22 -18.59
N SER A 436 -2.16 5.12 -18.73
CA SER A 436 -1.60 3.77 -18.79
C SER A 436 -1.53 3.20 -20.21
N GLU A 437 -1.98 3.96 -21.21
CA GLU A 437 -1.89 3.61 -22.62
C GLU A 437 -0.44 3.71 -23.11
N GLY A 438 0.04 2.71 -23.87
CA GLY A 438 1.40 2.72 -24.43
C GLY A 438 2.53 2.34 -23.47
N GLY A 439 2.24 2.03 -22.20
CA GLY A 439 3.23 1.60 -21.20
C GLY A 439 3.11 0.13 -20.80
N SER A 440 4.18 -0.66 -20.97
CA SER A 440 4.26 -2.02 -20.38
C SER A 440 5.65 -2.68 -20.36
N ARG A 441 6.63 -2.24 -21.18
CA ARG A 441 7.94 -2.93 -21.25
C ARG A 441 8.87 -2.68 -20.05
N HIS A 442 8.90 -1.45 -19.52
CA HIS A 442 9.83 -1.05 -18.46
C HIS A 442 9.12 -0.59 -17.17
N GLY A 443 7.82 -0.86 -17.05
CA GLY A 443 6.97 -0.25 -16.01
C GLY A 443 6.75 1.24 -16.28
N LEU A 444 6.66 2.05 -15.21
CA LEU A 444 6.47 3.49 -15.26
C LEU A 444 7.51 4.17 -16.17
N ARG A 445 7.05 4.89 -17.20
CA ARG A 445 7.87 5.73 -18.08
C ARG A 445 7.51 7.19 -17.89
N GLU A 446 8.46 8.07 -18.16
CA GLU A 446 8.19 9.50 -18.19
C GLU A 446 9.01 10.23 -19.25
N TYR A 447 8.44 11.32 -19.72
CA TYR A 447 9.12 12.33 -20.50
C TYR A 447 8.74 13.69 -19.93
N THR A 448 9.73 14.42 -19.43
CA THR A 448 9.55 15.75 -18.84
C THR A 448 10.40 16.76 -19.59
N GLU A 449 9.82 17.89 -19.97
CA GLU A 449 10.54 19.09 -20.39
C GLU A 449 10.35 20.20 -19.38
N VAL A 450 11.43 20.90 -19.06
CA VAL A 450 11.39 22.15 -18.29
C VAL A 450 12.06 23.24 -19.11
N ARG A 451 11.39 24.37 -19.27
CA ARG A 451 11.83 25.47 -20.15
C ARG A 451 11.87 26.78 -19.39
N THR A 452 12.93 27.55 -19.63
CA THR A 452 13.07 28.96 -19.23
C THR A 452 13.69 29.73 -20.39
N ASP A 453 13.23 30.95 -20.66
CA ASP A 453 13.73 31.84 -21.73
C ASP A 453 14.19 31.10 -23.01
N ASN A 454 15.50 30.90 -23.14
CA ASN A 454 16.21 30.33 -24.29
C ASN A 454 16.83 28.95 -24.01
N ARG A 455 16.42 28.27 -22.93
CA ARG A 455 16.94 26.95 -22.53
C ARG A 455 15.84 25.94 -22.29
N VAL A 456 16.16 24.70 -22.65
CA VAL A 456 15.27 23.55 -22.49
C VAL A 456 16.06 22.43 -21.83
N VAL A 457 15.47 21.87 -20.78
CA VAL A 457 15.93 20.61 -20.18
C VAL A 457 14.93 19.53 -20.51
N ARG A 458 15.44 18.36 -20.93
CA ARG A 458 14.65 17.14 -21.11
C ARG A 458 15.13 16.06 -20.15
N ILE A 459 14.17 15.45 -19.47
CA ILE A 459 14.36 14.32 -18.57
C ILE A 459 13.54 13.15 -19.08
N VAL A 460 14.20 12.02 -19.35
CA VAL A 460 13.54 10.80 -19.82
C VAL A 460 13.74 9.68 -18.81
N ASP A 461 12.62 9.11 -18.36
CA ASP A 461 12.52 7.98 -17.41
C ASP A 461 13.27 8.18 -16.09
N GLY A 462 13.43 9.43 -15.63
CA GLY A 462 14.23 9.78 -14.46
C GLY A 462 15.70 9.34 -14.57
N ARG A 463 16.19 9.10 -15.79
CA ARG A 463 17.50 8.49 -16.07
C ARG A 463 18.38 9.31 -17.00
N LYS A 464 17.81 9.86 -18.07
CA LYS A 464 18.56 10.65 -19.06
C LYS A 464 18.21 12.11 -18.87
N TYR A 465 19.23 12.96 -18.90
CA TYR A 465 19.13 14.40 -18.79
C TYR A 465 19.84 15.04 -19.98
N SER A 466 19.22 16.03 -20.60
CA SER A 466 19.88 16.88 -21.60
C SER A 466 19.42 18.32 -21.48
N CYS A 467 20.36 19.25 -21.55
CA CYS A 467 20.09 20.68 -21.65
C CYS A 467 20.57 21.21 -23.00
N GLU A 468 19.78 22.08 -23.62
CA GLU A 468 20.12 22.78 -24.85
C GLU A 468 19.67 24.24 -24.80
N ASP A 469 20.34 25.06 -25.60
CA ASP A 469 19.93 26.43 -25.93
C ASP A 469 19.59 26.54 -27.44
N ASN A 470 19.31 27.75 -27.91
CA ASN A 470 18.97 28.03 -29.31
C ASN A 470 20.04 27.63 -30.35
N SER A 471 21.28 27.35 -29.92
CA SER A 471 22.43 27.12 -30.79
C SER A 471 23.05 25.74 -30.67
N ARG A 472 22.96 25.10 -29.49
CA ARG A 472 23.66 23.84 -29.20
C ARG A 472 23.07 23.07 -28.03
N THR A 473 23.43 21.80 -27.96
CA THR A 473 23.31 21.03 -26.71
C THR A 473 24.41 21.46 -25.74
N ILE A 474 24.01 21.95 -24.56
CA ILE A 474 24.92 22.37 -23.49
C ILE A 474 25.51 21.14 -22.79
N GLN A 475 24.65 20.19 -22.40
CA GLN A 475 25.11 18.96 -21.75
C GLN A 475 24.14 17.80 -21.89
N ARG A 476 24.69 16.58 -21.76
CA ARG A 476 23.94 15.33 -21.62
C ARG A 476 24.51 14.52 -20.47
N ARG A 477 23.64 14.00 -19.61
CA ARG A 477 24.01 13.21 -18.43
C ARG A 477 23.07 12.03 -18.28
N SER A 478 23.53 10.99 -17.56
CA SER A 478 22.66 9.89 -17.16
C SER A 478 22.97 9.46 -15.75
N VAL A 479 21.92 9.10 -15.00
CA VAL A 479 22.02 8.63 -13.62
C VAL A 479 21.24 7.32 -13.46
N ASN A 480 21.53 6.59 -12.40
CA ASN A 480 20.69 5.45 -12.03
C ASN A 480 19.35 5.96 -11.47
N ARG A 481 18.24 5.43 -11.98
CA ARG A 481 16.88 5.82 -11.59
C ARG A 481 16.59 5.63 -10.08
N LEU A 482 17.25 4.66 -9.43
CA LEU A 482 17.10 4.40 -7.99
C LEU A 482 17.92 5.33 -7.10
N HIS A 483 18.76 6.19 -7.69
CA HIS A 483 19.58 7.11 -6.92
C HIS A 483 18.74 8.06 -6.07
N SER A 484 17.61 8.56 -6.60
CA SER A 484 16.73 9.48 -5.89
C SER A 484 16.13 8.86 -4.62
N TYR A 485 15.68 7.60 -4.67
CA TYR A 485 15.18 6.87 -3.49
C TYR A 485 16.26 6.72 -2.43
N ARG A 486 17.46 6.29 -2.84
CA ARG A 486 18.60 6.18 -1.93
C ARG A 486 18.94 7.52 -1.29
N ALA A 487 19.05 8.58 -2.09
CA ALA A 487 19.38 9.92 -1.61
C ALA A 487 18.31 10.45 -0.64
N MET A 488 17.03 10.29 -0.99
CA MET A 488 15.89 10.65 -0.16
C MET A 488 15.96 10.01 1.23
N TYR A 489 16.00 8.69 1.30
CA TYR A 489 16.02 8.01 2.61
C TYR A 489 17.30 8.30 3.40
N GLN A 490 18.45 8.38 2.73
CA GLN A 490 19.69 8.72 3.42
C GLN A 490 19.62 10.11 4.06
N GLN A 491 19.14 11.11 3.32
CA GLN A 491 19.01 12.47 3.82
C GLN A 491 17.93 12.57 4.90
N ILE A 492 16.73 12.00 4.68
CA ILE A 492 15.66 11.98 5.67
C ILE A 492 16.15 11.33 6.98
N PHE A 493 16.77 10.16 6.93
CA PHE A 493 17.21 9.49 8.16
C PHE A 493 18.38 10.21 8.84
N GLN A 494 19.24 10.90 8.10
CA GLN A 494 20.24 11.79 8.69
C GLN A 494 19.58 12.95 9.42
N SER A 495 18.59 13.60 8.81
CA SER A 495 17.81 14.68 9.42
C SER A 495 17.06 14.21 10.67
N VAL A 496 16.46 13.02 10.63
CA VAL A 496 15.80 12.40 11.79
C VAL A 496 16.79 12.25 12.96
N VAL A 497 17.95 11.64 12.72
CA VAL A 497 18.99 11.41 13.73
C VAL A 497 19.60 12.73 14.25
N ALA A 498 19.74 13.72 13.37
CA ALA A 498 20.27 15.04 13.73
C ALA A 498 19.26 15.93 14.48
N GLY A 499 18.00 15.50 14.62
CA GLY A 499 16.97 16.32 15.25
C GLY A 499 16.48 17.48 14.39
N GLU A 500 16.72 17.44 13.07
CA GLU A 500 16.31 18.49 12.14
C GLU A 500 14.77 18.58 12.04
N PRO A 501 14.23 19.78 11.71
CA PRO A 501 12.81 19.95 11.47
C PRO A 501 12.34 19.10 10.27
N GLY A 502 11.06 18.73 10.29
CA GLY A 502 10.39 18.05 9.19
C GLY A 502 9.89 19.03 8.12
N GLU A 503 8.79 18.64 7.45
CA GLU A 503 8.07 19.48 6.49
C GLU A 503 7.63 20.81 7.12
N CYS A 504 7.73 21.89 6.34
CA CYS A 504 7.15 23.18 6.69
C CYS A 504 5.61 23.13 6.51
N PRO A 505 4.79 23.59 7.48
CA PRO A 505 3.33 23.58 7.36
C PRO A 505 2.79 24.18 6.05
N ASP A 506 3.30 25.35 5.66
CA ASP A 506 2.85 26.05 4.45
C ASP A 506 3.18 25.29 3.16
N GLN A 507 4.36 24.66 3.12
CA GLN A 507 4.80 23.85 1.98
C GLN A 507 4.01 22.54 1.88
N LEU A 508 3.74 21.92 3.04
CA LEU A 508 2.91 20.73 3.15
C LEU A 508 1.48 21.02 2.68
N ALA A 509 0.88 22.12 3.16
CA ALA A 509 -0.44 22.59 2.74
C ALA A 509 -0.47 22.83 1.23
N ALA A 510 0.50 23.56 0.66
CA ALA A 510 0.56 23.83 -0.77
C ALA A 510 0.55 22.55 -1.63
N THR A 511 1.34 21.52 -1.26
CA THR A 511 1.34 20.24 -2.00
C THR A 511 0.02 19.49 -1.86
N LEU A 512 -0.54 19.42 -0.65
CA LEU A 512 -1.79 18.71 -0.37
C LEU A 512 -2.98 19.38 -1.07
N ASP A 513 -3.12 20.70 -0.92
CA ASP A 513 -4.22 21.49 -1.46
C ASP A 513 -4.22 21.45 -2.99
N LEU A 514 -3.06 21.63 -3.63
CA LEU A 514 -2.97 21.56 -5.08
C LEU A 514 -3.31 20.16 -5.61
N THR A 515 -2.80 19.11 -4.96
CA THR A 515 -3.07 17.73 -5.38
C THR A 515 -4.57 17.40 -5.29
N LEU A 516 -5.21 17.76 -4.17
CA LEU A 516 -6.64 17.53 -3.96
C LEU A 516 -7.50 18.42 -4.86
N ALA A 517 -7.11 19.67 -5.11
CA ALA A 517 -7.81 20.56 -6.02
C ALA A 517 -7.79 20.03 -7.47
N LEU A 518 -6.64 19.52 -7.93
CA LEU A 518 -6.51 18.90 -9.25
C LEU A 518 -7.33 17.60 -9.35
N ASP A 519 -7.34 16.79 -8.29
CA ASP A 519 -8.17 15.58 -8.22
C ASP A 519 -9.66 15.91 -8.32
N ARG A 520 -10.13 16.89 -7.53
CA ARG A 520 -11.50 17.41 -7.61
C ARG A 520 -11.82 18.00 -8.97
N ALA A 521 -10.91 18.75 -9.59
CA ALA A 521 -11.15 19.31 -10.92
C ALA A 521 -11.26 18.18 -11.98
N ALA A 522 -10.48 17.11 -11.84
CA ALA A 522 -10.47 15.99 -12.76
C ALA A 522 -11.74 15.12 -12.65
N HIS A 523 -12.30 14.98 -11.44
CA HIS A 523 -13.36 14.01 -11.15
C HIS A 523 -14.68 14.62 -10.64
N GLY A 524 -14.66 15.84 -10.12
CA GLY A 524 -15.79 16.54 -9.47
C GLY A 524 -16.85 17.09 -10.42
N THR A 525 -16.65 17.00 -11.74
CA THR A 525 -17.68 17.28 -12.74
C THR A 525 -18.46 16.04 -13.18
N GLN A 526 -18.14 14.84 -12.66
CA GLN A 526 -18.92 13.63 -12.91
C GLN A 526 -20.05 13.45 -11.87
N GLY A 527 -20.98 14.41 -11.86
CA GLY A 527 -22.35 14.10 -11.49
C GLY A 527 -22.95 13.17 -12.54
N GLY A 528 -22.83 11.86 -12.31
CA GLY A 528 -23.61 10.85 -13.03
C GLY A 528 -22.94 10.20 -14.24
N VAL A 529 -21.87 9.42 -14.05
CA VAL A 529 -21.70 8.13 -14.74
C VAL A 529 -20.91 7.22 -13.80
N GLN A 530 -21.61 6.32 -13.11
CA GLN A 530 -20.99 5.11 -12.54
C GLN A 530 -20.34 4.32 -13.69
N ARG A 531 -19.09 3.90 -13.51
CA ARG A 531 -18.50 2.80 -14.28
C ARG A 531 -18.23 1.65 -13.34
#